data_AF-A0A7S1Z6X4-F1
#
_entry.id   AF-A0A7S1Z6X4-F1
#
_cell.length_a   1.000
_cell.length_b   1.000
_cell.length_c   1.000
_cell.angle_alpha   90.00
_cell.angle_beta   90.00
_cell.angle_gamma   90.00
#
_symmetry.space_group_name_H-M   'P 1'
#
loop_
_entity.id
_entity.type
_entity.pdbx_description
1 polymer ?
#
loop_
_entity_poly.entity_id
_entity_poly.type
_entity_poly.pdbx_seq_one_letter_code
_entity_poly.pdbx_strand_id
1 'polypeptide(L)'
;QDGKPPELKGPAAKKRDSLSAQPKPFQRIDFLVRDWQNFEDDEDLDAMEAEMDEYLQKVIAERDAADLKETRDQISACFEKVSNYHFTHPGFAVTKKKYTGDVGVIEPTFLMLLDRYCQRVFNRDNLVPKAVHGREITAAELGTYIKNYALMFEGGARFPEASTMLSATATANNTNATNITIGKYKEDMDKIAGTKATSYLKPGELEQLHRQVVEECIEMFDSMANFGDQRKILMARENAVRKINTDFEMYSKLNEGRNPLHGMEIYIVSTTIAVLAFVLRWIADSTCSSWSQTCRAGSDLFSHIYAVVILFMVIVGSTKAKELRDSVKRMKAAFDAVVGGGSAKKKE
;
A
#
# COMPACT_ATOMS: atom_id res chain seq x y z
N GLN A 1 53.85 -10.33 -43.67
CA GLN A 1 53.90 -10.57 -42.22
C GLN A 1 54.45 -9.29 -41.59
N ASP A 2 53.73 -8.50 -40.82
CA ASP A 2 52.37 -8.59 -40.31
C ASP A 2 51.84 -7.16 -40.09
N GLY A 3 50.58 -6.95 -40.49
CA GLY A 3 49.87 -5.70 -40.29
C GLY A 3 49.54 -5.50 -38.81
N LYS A 4 49.92 -4.35 -38.27
CA LYS A 4 49.46 -3.89 -36.95
C LYS A 4 48.23 -2.98 -37.17
N PRO A 5 47.05 -3.32 -36.66
CA PRO A 5 45.86 -2.50 -36.85
C PRO A 5 45.94 -1.21 -36.02
N PRO A 6 45.26 -0.13 -36.44
CA PRO A 6 45.23 1.12 -35.69
C PRO A 6 44.47 0.95 -34.36
N GLU A 7 45.07 1.38 -33.26
CA GLU A 7 44.45 1.50 -31.95
C GLU A 7 43.21 2.41 -32.03
N LEU A 8 42.02 1.80 -31.88
CA LEU A 8 40.81 2.55 -31.56
C LEU A 8 40.99 3.16 -30.16
N LYS A 9 41.16 4.48 -30.09
CA LYS A 9 40.94 5.26 -28.87
C LYS A 9 39.46 5.13 -28.48
N GLY A 10 39.16 4.21 -27.57
CA GLY A 10 37.84 4.10 -26.95
C GLY A 10 37.51 5.36 -26.14
N PRO A 11 36.22 5.72 -25.99
CA PRO A 11 35.80 6.86 -25.20
C PRO A 11 35.86 6.51 -23.70
N ALA A 12 37.06 6.40 -23.14
CA ALA A 12 37.29 6.13 -21.73
C ALA A 12 37.42 7.46 -20.94
N ALA A 13 36.38 8.31 -20.98
CA ALA A 13 36.35 9.52 -20.15
C ALA A 13 34.94 10.10 -19.91
N LYS A 14 33.86 9.31 -20.08
CA LYS A 14 32.47 9.79 -19.88
C LYS A 14 31.54 8.86 -19.10
N LYS A 15 32.09 7.86 -18.39
CA LYS A 15 31.29 6.85 -17.66
C LYS A 15 31.40 6.94 -16.13
N ARG A 16 32.11 7.92 -15.58
CA ARG A 16 32.27 8.09 -14.12
C ARG A 16 31.28 9.08 -13.50
N ASP A 17 30.75 10.03 -14.27
CA ASP A 17 29.85 11.06 -13.74
C ASP A 17 28.37 10.64 -13.65
N SER A 18 28.00 9.45 -14.16
CA SER A 18 26.62 8.95 -14.10
C SER A 18 26.33 8.01 -12.91
N LEU A 19 27.33 7.70 -12.08
CA LEU A 19 27.18 6.84 -10.90
C LEU A 19 26.76 7.61 -9.64
N SER A 20 26.77 8.95 -9.67
CA SER A 20 26.35 9.81 -8.56
C SER A 20 24.83 10.01 -8.45
N ALA A 21 24.04 9.44 -9.36
CA ALA A 21 22.59 9.69 -9.44
C ALA A 21 21.73 8.62 -8.73
N GLN A 22 22.31 7.50 -8.27
CA GLN A 22 21.57 6.45 -7.57
C GLN A 22 21.69 6.61 -6.05
N PRO A 23 20.59 6.52 -5.30
CA PRO A 23 20.63 6.64 -3.84
C PRO A 23 21.49 5.52 -3.24
N LYS A 24 22.27 5.86 -2.22
CA LYS A 24 23.09 4.87 -1.50
C LYS A 24 22.20 3.86 -0.77
N PRO A 25 22.65 2.60 -0.61
CA PRO A 25 21.82 1.54 -0.04
C PRO A 25 21.53 1.72 1.46
N PHE A 26 22.45 2.35 2.21
CA PHE A 26 22.34 2.55 3.64
C PHE A 26 22.53 4.02 4.02
N GLN A 27 21.93 4.41 5.14
CA GLN A 27 21.93 5.79 5.60
C GLN A 27 23.16 6.07 6.47
N ARG A 28 23.15 5.66 7.73
CA ARG A 28 24.22 5.94 8.68
C ARG A 28 24.89 4.66 9.18
N ILE A 29 26.22 4.69 9.27
CA ILE A 29 27.02 3.73 10.04
C ILE A 29 27.84 4.49 11.09
N ASP A 30 27.82 3.97 12.32
CA ASP A 30 28.62 4.48 13.43
C ASP A 30 29.64 3.41 13.85
N PHE A 31 30.92 3.74 13.73
CA PHE A 31 32.01 2.94 14.28
C PHE A 31 32.19 3.27 15.76
N LEU A 32 31.60 2.43 16.61
CA LEU A 32 31.73 2.56 18.05
C LEU A 32 32.99 1.85 18.55
N VAL A 33 34.04 2.60 18.86
CA VAL A 33 35.29 2.06 19.40
C VAL A 33 35.18 2.00 20.93
N ARG A 34 35.43 0.83 21.51
CA ARG A 34 35.39 0.61 22.96
C ARG A 34 36.80 0.60 23.51
N ASP A 35 36.95 1.04 24.76
CA ASP A 35 38.21 1.05 25.49
C ASP A 35 39.32 1.82 24.76
N TRP A 36 38.97 2.97 24.18
CA TRP A 36 39.92 3.92 23.60
C TRP A 36 40.82 4.51 24.69
N GLN A 37 42.12 4.63 24.39
CA GLN A 37 43.16 4.96 25.37
C GLN A 37 43.94 6.24 25.03
N ASN A 38 43.59 6.91 23.93
CA ASN A 38 44.39 8.05 23.45
C ASN A 38 43.87 9.41 23.91
N PHE A 39 42.74 9.47 24.63
CA PHE A 39 42.28 10.74 25.22
C PHE A 39 43.16 11.09 26.41
N GLU A 40 43.51 12.36 26.51
CA GLU A 40 44.21 12.92 27.65
C GLU A 40 43.21 13.24 28.79
N ASP A 41 43.67 13.18 30.05
CA ASP A 41 42.81 13.26 31.24
C ASP A 41 42.09 14.64 31.40
N ASP A 42 42.65 15.70 30.81
CA ASP A 42 42.16 17.09 30.95
C ASP A 42 41.34 17.58 29.72
N GLU A 43 41.09 16.72 28.74
CA GLU A 43 40.32 17.10 27.55
C GLU A 43 38.84 17.28 27.84
N ASP A 44 38.24 18.31 27.24
CA ASP A 44 36.79 18.42 27.21
C ASP A 44 36.17 17.50 26.13
N LEU A 45 34.87 17.26 26.23
CA LEU A 45 34.17 16.37 25.29
C LEU A 45 34.24 16.85 23.85
N ASP A 46 34.34 18.16 23.61
CA ASP A 46 34.33 18.72 22.26
C ASP A 46 35.71 18.55 21.60
N ALA A 47 36.80 18.64 22.38
CA ALA A 47 38.15 18.29 21.96
C ALA A 47 38.28 16.79 21.65
N MET A 48 37.73 15.93 22.50
CA MET A 48 37.69 14.49 22.24
C MET A 48 36.93 14.16 20.95
N GLU A 49 35.77 14.79 20.70
CA GLU A 49 35.01 14.62 19.45
C GLU A 49 35.81 15.12 18.22
N ALA A 50 36.56 16.22 18.34
CA ALA A 50 37.43 16.71 17.27
C ALA A 50 38.56 15.73 16.95
N GLU A 51 39.18 15.11 17.97
CA GLU A 51 40.19 14.06 17.77
C GLU A 51 39.57 12.82 17.10
N MET A 52 38.36 12.42 17.51
CA MET A 52 37.62 11.32 16.87
C MET A 52 37.41 11.59 15.38
N ASP A 53 36.99 12.80 15.01
CA ASP A 53 36.78 13.20 13.62
C ASP A 53 38.10 13.19 12.84
N GLU A 54 39.18 13.73 13.40
CA GLU A 54 40.52 13.68 12.77
C GLU A 54 40.97 12.23 12.53
N TYR A 55 40.78 11.37 13.54
CA TYR A 55 41.11 9.96 13.45
C TYR A 55 40.31 9.26 12.34
N LEU A 56 39.01 9.54 12.23
CA LEU A 56 38.17 8.98 11.17
C LEU A 56 38.65 9.43 9.78
N GLN A 57 38.94 10.70 9.60
CA GLN A 57 39.47 11.24 8.33
C GLN A 57 40.78 10.54 7.96
N LYS A 58 41.68 10.34 8.93
CA LYS A 58 42.94 9.63 8.72
C LYS A 58 42.74 8.15 8.35
N VAL A 59 41.72 7.49 8.88
CA VAL A 59 41.40 6.08 8.59
C VAL A 59 40.75 5.91 7.21
N ILE A 60 39.86 6.83 6.82
CA ILE A 60 39.13 6.78 5.55
C ILE A 60 39.93 7.39 4.38
N ALA A 61 40.96 8.21 4.65
CA ALA A 61 41.84 8.77 3.63
C ALA A 61 42.45 7.70 2.71
N GLU A 62 42.64 8.05 1.45
CA GLU A 62 43.36 7.20 0.50
C GLU A 62 44.81 6.97 0.98
N ARG A 63 45.25 5.71 0.92
CA ARG A 63 46.62 5.29 1.23
C ARG A 63 47.13 4.38 0.11
N ASP A 64 48.45 4.31 -0.04
CA ASP A 64 49.12 3.56 -1.10
C ASP A 64 48.91 2.03 -1.03
N ALA A 65 48.50 1.51 0.14
CA ALA A 65 48.16 0.10 0.31
C ALA A 65 46.87 -0.25 -0.45
N ALA A 66 47.03 -0.92 -1.58
CA ALA A 66 45.97 -1.24 -2.54
C ALA A 66 44.89 -2.18 -1.98
N ASP A 67 45.24 -3.04 -1.03
CA ASP A 67 44.35 -4.05 -0.41
C ASP A 67 43.24 -3.41 0.45
N LEU A 68 43.53 -2.29 1.11
CA LEU A 68 42.57 -1.58 1.96
C LEU A 68 41.82 -0.44 1.24
N LYS A 69 42.25 -0.07 0.03
CA LYS A 69 41.58 0.97 -0.76
C LYS A 69 40.17 0.53 -1.18
N GLU A 70 40.03 -0.70 -1.66
CA GLU A 70 38.74 -1.23 -2.09
C GLU A 70 37.69 -1.21 -0.97
N THR A 71 38.07 -1.59 0.25
CA THR A 71 37.15 -1.59 1.40
C THR A 71 36.67 -0.17 1.76
N ARG A 72 37.56 0.83 1.72
CA ARG A 72 37.20 2.23 1.98
C ARG A 72 36.25 2.79 0.92
N ASP A 73 36.50 2.46 -0.34
CA ASP A 73 35.65 2.83 -1.46
C ASP A 73 34.25 2.20 -1.31
N GLN A 74 34.18 0.92 -0.90
CA GLN A 74 32.91 0.23 -0.64
C GLN A 74 32.12 0.86 0.51
N ILE A 75 32.75 1.16 1.64
CA ILE A 75 32.09 1.83 2.77
C ILE A 75 31.52 3.19 2.31
N SER A 76 32.32 3.96 1.58
CA SER A 76 31.92 5.28 1.07
C SER A 76 30.78 5.19 0.05
N ALA A 77 30.75 4.13 -0.77
CA ALA A 77 29.67 3.88 -1.72
C ALA A 77 28.37 3.39 -1.05
N CYS A 78 28.47 2.69 0.09
CA CYS A 78 27.33 2.05 0.73
C CYS A 78 26.56 2.97 1.70
N PHE A 79 27.22 3.91 2.37
CA PHE A 79 26.62 4.71 3.44
C PHE A 79 26.55 6.21 3.08
N GLU A 80 25.41 6.84 3.35
CA GLU A 80 25.23 8.30 3.23
C GLU A 80 26.10 9.05 4.25
N LYS A 81 26.13 8.57 5.50
CA LYS A 81 26.91 9.13 6.60
C LYS A 81 27.74 8.03 7.26
N VAL A 82 29.04 8.30 7.38
CA VAL A 82 29.98 7.48 8.15
C VAL A 82 30.45 8.33 9.31
N SER A 83 30.30 7.82 10.53
CA SER A 83 30.87 8.45 11.72
C SER A 83 31.55 7.42 12.62
N ASN A 84 32.37 7.89 13.54
CA ASN A 84 32.87 7.13 14.67
C ASN A 84 32.45 7.79 15.98
N TYR A 85 32.58 7.03 17.06
CA TYR A 85 32.52 7.55 18.41
C TYR A 85 33.32 6.61 19.32
N HIS A 86 34.16 7.18 20.18
CA HIS A 86 35.09 6.41 20.99
C HIS A 86 34.69 6.49 22.47
N PHE A 87 34.59 5.35 23.13
CA PHE A 87 34.41 5.26 24.57
C PHE A 87 35.73 4.92 25.25
N THR A 88 36.04 5.60 26.35
CA THR A 88 37.09 5.18 27.28
C THR A 88 36.75 3.83 27.91
N HIS A 89 37.69 3.25 28.64
CA HIS A 89 37.43 2.03 29.40
C HIS A 89 36.44 2.33 30.55
N PRO A 90 35.35 1.56 30.74
CA PRO A 90 34.28 1.87 31.71
C PRO A 90 34.67 1.70 33.19
N GLY A 91 35.93 1.33 33.46
CA GLY A 91 36.47 1.06 34.78
C GLY A 91 36.55 -0.44 35.12
N PHE A 92 37.53 -0.82 35.93
CA PHE A 92 37.78 -2.25 36.26
C PHE A 92 36.69 -2.90 37.11
N ALA A 93 35.84 -2.12 37.78
CA ALA A 93 34.70 -2.65 38.53
C ALA A 93 33.65 -3.26 37.58
N VAL A 94 33.43 -2.63 36.43
CA VAL A 94 32.46 -3.05 35.39
C VAL A 94 32.87 -4.36 34.73
N THR A 95 34.18 -4.63 34.62
CA THR A 95 34.68 -5.86 33.99
C THR A 95 34.64 -7.10 34.90
N LYS A 96 34.25 -6.94 36.17
CA LYS A 96 34.19 -8.07 37.11
C LYS A 96 32.91 -8.89 36.91
N LYS A 97 33.03 -10.22 37.07
CA LYS A 97 31.92 -11.18 37.01
C LYS A 97 30.72 -10.84 37.92
N LYS A 98 30.95 -10.16 39.04
CA LYS A 98 29.92 -9.80 40.02
C LYS A 98 29.26 -8.45 39.75
N TYR A 99 29.63 -7.76 38.67
CA TYR A 99 29.03 -6.48 38.32
C TYR A 99 27.55 -6.66 37.98
N THR A 100 26.70 -5.86 38.63
CA THR A 100 25.23 -5.96 38.51
C THR A 100 24.62 -4.80 37.72
N GLY A 101 25.44 -3.93 37.11
CA GLY A 101 24.95 -2.72 36.43
C GLY A 101 24.92 -1.47 37.31
N ASP A 102 25.64 -1.45 38.44
CA ASP A 102 25.72 -0.27 39.32
C ASP A 102 26.44 0.89 38.61
N VAL A 103 25.74 2.01 38.44
CA VAL A 103 26.26 3.20 37.74
C VAL A 103 27.33 3.91 38.58
N GLY A 104 27.27 3.81 39.91
CA GLY A 104 28.19 4.53 40.80
C GLY A 104 29.65 4.07 40.73
N VAL A 105 29.90 2.88 40.15
CA VAL A 105 31.26 2.33 39.98
C VAL A 105 31.81 2.48 38.56
N ILE A 106 31.03 3.07 37.65
CA ILE A 106 31.44 3.34 36.28
C ILE A 106 32.34 4.58 36.27
N GLU A 107 33.38 4.55 35.46
CA GLU A 107 34.30 5.66 35.29
C GLU A 107 33.55 6.93 34.78
N PRO A 108 33.74 8.11 35.40
CA PRO A 108 32.99 9.32 35.07
C PRO A 108 33.10 9.78 33.62
N THR A 109 34.29 9.72 33.02
CA THR A 109 34.54 10.13 31.63
C THR A 109 33.76 9.25 30.66
N PHE A 110 33.72 7.93 30.91
CA PHE A 110 32.88 6.99 30.17
C PHE A 110 31.40 7.38 30.25
N LEU A 111 30.90 7.74 31.43
CA LEU A 111 29.51 8.17 31.60
C LEU A 111 29.20 9.45 30.84
N MET A 112 30.11 10.44 30.86
CA MET A 112 29.97 11.67 30.10
C MET A 112 29.94 11.41 28.59
N LEU A 113 30.85 10.58 28.08
CA LEU A 113 30.88 10.16 26.68
C LEU A 113 29.61 9.38 26.30
N LEU A 114 29.12 8.50 27.19
CA LEU A 114 27.90 7.71 26.97
C LEU A 114 26.66 8.59 26.90
N ASP A 115 26.52 9.55 27.81
CA ASP A 115 25.41 10.53 27.77
C ASP A 115 25.41 11.29 26.44
N ARG A 116 26.56 11.85 26.06
CA ARG A 116 26.73 12.56 24.79
C ARG A 116 26.42 11.69 23.58
N TYR A 117 26.86 10.43 23.56
CA TYR A 117 26.53 9.48 22.49
C TYR A 117 25.03 9.14 22.43
N CYS A 118 24.40 8.91 23.58
CA CYS A 118 22.97 8.65 23.66
C CYS A 118 22.17 9.84 23.10
N GLN A 119 22.55 11.07 23.43
CA GLN A 119 21.94 12.28 22.85
C GLN A 119 22.18 12.33 21.32
N ARG A 120 23.38 12.01 20.85
CA ARG A 120 23.69 11.95 19.42
C ARG A 120 22.86 10.92 18.64
N VAL A 121 22.51 9.78 19.25
CA VAL A 121 21.77 8.69 18.59
C VAL A 121 20.24 8.86 18.72
N PHE A 122 19.77 9.26 19.90
CA PHE A 122 18.34 9.20 20.25
C PHE A 122 17.66 10.57 20.31
N ASN A 123 18.38 11.69 20.19
CA ASN A 123 17.74 13.00 20.11
C ASN A 123 16.86 13.08 18.85
N ARG A 124 15.65 13.61 19.02
CA ARG A 124 14.63 13.79 17.99
C ARG A 124 15.18 14.47 16.73
N ASP A 125 16.07 15.45 16.90
CA ASP A 125 16.65 16.20 15.78
C ASP A 125 17.62 15.35 14.93
N ASN A 126 18.11 14.23 15.48
CA ASN A 126 19.03 13.31 14.82
C ASN A 126 18.35 12.03 14.29
N LEU A 127 17.05 11.82 14.58
CA LEU A 127 16.31 10.65 14.13
C LEU A 127 15.90 10.82 12.67
N VAL A 128 16.44 9.96 11.81
CA VAL A 128 16.11 9.93 10.39
C VAL A 128 15.17 8.74 10.11
N PRO A 129 14.04 8.93 9.42
CA PRO A 129 13.19 7.84 8.98
C PRO A 129 13.97 6.82 8.16
N LYS A 130 13.63 5.53 8.28
CA LYS A 130 14.27 4.51 7.47
C LYS A 130 13.91 4.76 6.01
N ALA A 131 14.92 4.83 5.14
CA ALA A 131 14.74 4.92 3.70
C ALA A 131 15.27 3.68 2.98
N VAL A 132 14.60 3.32 1.90
CA VAL A 132 15.06 2.31 0.92
C VAL A 132 14.93 2.93 -0.46
N HIS A 133 16.04 2.99 -1.19
CA HIS A 133 16.10 3.56 -2.53
C HIS A 133 15.57 5.01 -2.59
N GLY A 134 15.91 5.81 -1.57
CA GLY A 134 15.50 7.22 -1.47
C GLY A 134 14.07 7.48 -1.00
N ARG A 135 13.26 6.43 -0.75
CA ARG A 135 11.90 6.57 -0.22
C ARG A 135 11.83 6.17 1.25
N GLU A 136 11.25 7.03 2.07
CA GLU A 136 10.94 6.70 3.46
C GLU A 136 9.88 5.60 3.54
N ILE A 137 10.08 4.67 4.48
CA ILE A 137 9.20 3.51 4.65
C ILE A 137 8.49 3.54 6.00
N THR A 138 7.25 3.06 6.00
CA THR A 138 6.48 2.87 7.24
C THR A 138 6.92 1.62 8.01
N ALA A 139 6.50 1.51 9.28
CA ALA A 139 6.77 0.32 10.10
C ALA A 139 6.18 -0.97 9.48
N ALA A 140 5.00 -0.88 8.85
CA ALA A 140 4.38 -2.01 8.17
C ALA A 140 5.23 -2.48 6.97
N GLU A 141 5.73 -1.53 6.18
CA GLU A 141 6.63 -1.82 5.06
C GLU A 141 7.96 -2.42 5.52
N LEU A 142 8.54 -1.91 6.60
CA LEU A 142 9.75 -2.46 7.22
C LEU A 142 9.55 -3.93 7.63
N GLY A 143 8.36 -4.28 8.16
CA GLY A 143 8.01 -5.66 8.46
C GLY A 143 8.08 -6.58 7.23
N THR A 144 7.62 -6.11 6.06
CA THR A 144 7.76 -6.86 4.80
C THR A 144 9.24 -7.06 4.42
N TYR A 145 10.09 -6.04 4.58
CA TYR A 145 11.53 -6.18 4.32
C TYR A 145 12.17 -7.22 5.25
N ILE A 146 11.93 -7.11 6.56
CA ILE A 146 12.45 -8.06 7.57
C ILE A 146 12.06 -9.49 7.22
N LYS A 147 10.78 -9.73 6.88
CA LYS A 147 10.29 -11.06 6.50
C LYS A 147 11.00 -11.60 5.26
N ASN A 148 11.14 -10.79 4.21
CA ASN A 148 11.80 -11.23 2.97
C ASN A 148 13.30 -11.49 3.17
N TYR A 149 13.99 -10.68 3.98
CA TYR A 149 15.39 -10.95 4.33
C TYR A 149 15.54 -12.20 5.19
N ALA A 150 14.66 -12.43 6.17
CA ALA A 150 14.70 -13.65 6.97
C ALA A 150 14.50 -14.91 6.11
N LEU A 151 13.52 -14.90 5.19
CA LEU A 151 13.28 -16.00 4.24
C LEU A 151 14.47 -16.25 3.31
N MET A 152 15.19 -15.19 2.92
CA MET A 152 16.41 -15.32 2.11
C MET A 152 17.51 -16.08 2.88
N PHE A 153 17.66 -15.85 4.19
CA PHE A 153 18.67 -16.52 5.03
C PHE A 153 18.24 -17.91 5.52
N GLU A 154 16.95 -18.25 5.46
CA GLU A 154 16.43 -19.57 5.85
C GLU A 154 16.99 -20.72 4.98
N GLY A 155 17.37 -20.43 3.72
CA GLY A 155 17.85 -21.41 2.74
C GLY A 155 19.26 -21.97 2.93
N GLY A 156 20.02 -21.53 3.95
CA GLY A 156 21.31 -22.16 4.33
C GLY A 156 22.41 -21.21 4.81
N ALA A 157 23.43 -21.77 5.48
CA ALA A 157 24.50 -21.07 6.23
C ALA A 157 25.52 -20.28 5.38
N ARG A 158 25.25 -19.99 4.11
CA ARG A 158 26.11 -19.16 3.27
C ARG A 158 25.47 -17.78 3.15
N PHE A 159 26.27 -16.76 3.39
CA PHE A 159 25.86 -15.39 3.11
C PHE A 159 25.46 -15.31 1.62
N PRO A 160 24.22 -14.89 1.31
CA PRO A 160 23.73 -14.89 -0.05
C PRO A 160 24.53 -13.90 -0.89
N GLU A 161 24.70 -14.21 -2.18
CA GLU A 161 25.34 -13.28 -3.12
C GLU A 161 24.60 -11.93 -3.14
N ALA A 162 25.33 -10.85 -3.41
CA ALA A 162 24.76 -9.49 -3.47
C ALA A 162 23.57 -9.39 -4.45
N SER A 163 23.61 -10.16 -5.55
CA SER A 163 22.51 -10.32 -6.51
C SER A 163 21.21 -10.84 -5.85
N THR A 164 21.34 -11.79 -4.92
CA THR A 164 20.23 -12.36 -4.15
C THR A 164 19.68 -11.36 -3.13
N MET A 165 20.54 -10.60 -2.46
CA MET A 165 20.11 -9.54 -1.52
C MET A 165 19.36 -8.41 -2.25
N LEU A 166 19.84 -7.98 -3.42
CA LEU A 166 19.15 -7.00 -4.24
C LEU A 166 17.78 -7.53 -4.70
N SER A 167 17.72 -8.79 -5.13
CA SER A 167 16.48 -9.47 -5.54
C SER A 167 15.47 -9.56 -4.38
N ALA A 168 15.91 -9.87 -3.16
CA ALA A 168 15.06 -9.88 -1.96
C ALA A 168 14.54 -8.48 -1.63
N THR A 169 15.39 -7.46 -1.72
CA THR A 169 15.03 -6.05 -1.51
C THR A 169 13.97 -5.59 -2.52
N ALA A 170 14.19 -5.86 -3.81
CA ALA A 170 13.24 -5.53 -4.87
C ALA A 170 11.91 -6.28 -4.70
N THR A 171 11.96 -7.56 -4.30
CA THR A 171 10.75 -8.37 -4.05
C THR A 171 9.93 -7.80 -2.89
N ALA A 172 10.58 -7.41 -1.79
CA ALA A 172 9.93 -6.75 -0.67
C ALA A 172 9.32 -5.40 -1.06
N ASN A 173 10.05 -4.59 -1.84
CA ASN A 173 9.58 -3.31 -2.34
C ASN A 173 8.33 -3.48 -3.23
N ASN A 174 8.36 -4.41 -4.18
CA ASN A 174 7.22 -4.71 -5.07
C ASN A 174 5.99 -5.19 -4.29
N THR A 175 6.21 -5.98 -3.22
CA THR A 175 5.14 -6.44 -2.34
C THR A 175 4.50 -5.28 -1.58
N ASN A 176 5.33 -4.39 -1.02
CA ASN A 176 4.87 -3.18 -0.36
C ASN A 176 4.11 -2.26 -1.34
N ALA A 177 4.67 -2.02 -2.52
CA ALA A 177 4.02 -1.23 -3.57
C ALA A 177 2.64 -1.80 -3.91
N THR A 178 2.53 -3.11 -4.10
CA THR A 178 1.25 -3.80 -4.36
C THR A 178 0.24 -3.53 -3.25
N ASN A 179 0.63 -3.69 -1.99
CA ASN A 179 -0.27 -3.53 -0.84
C ASN A 179 -0.72 -2.07 -0.66
N ILE A 180 0.21 -1.12 -0.82
CA ILE A 180 -0.08 0.32 -0.73
C ILE A 180 -1.05 0.74 -1.84
N THR A 181 -0.77 0.35 -3.08
CA THR A 181 -1.62 0.63 -4.25
C THR A 181 -3.05 0.11 -4.05
N ILE A 182 -3.21 -1.12 -3.58
CA ILE A 182 -4.54 -1.70 -3.32
C ILE A 182 -5.23 -0.97 -2.15
N GLY A 183 -4.48 -0.64 -1.09
CA GLY A 183 -4.99 0.12 0.04
C GLY A 183 -5.54 1.49 -0.39
N LYS A 184 -4.78 2.22 -1.21
CA LYS A 184 -5.18 3.52 -1.75
C LYS A 184 -6.43 3.40 -2.62
N TYR A 185 -6.46 2.43 -3.53
CA TYR A 185 -7.62 2.17 -4.39
C TYR A 185 -8.89 1.95 -3.57
N LYS A 186 -8.81 1.12 -2.52
CA LYS A 186 -9.94 0.88 -1.60
C LYS A 186 -10.38 2.14 -0.89
N GLU A 187 -9.42 2.91 -0.38
CA GLU A 187 -9.72 4.15 0.34
C GLU A 187 -10.47 5.17 -0.55
N ASP A 188 -10.07 5.30 -1.81
CA ASP A 188 -10.70 6.23 -2.75
C ASP A 188 -12.06 5.72 -3.23
N MET A 189 -12.14 4.44 -3.60
CA MET A 189 -13.40 3.83 -4.04
C MET A 189 -14.43 3.72 -2.90
N ASP A 190 -13.99 3.57 -1.65
CA ASP A 190 -14.89 3.60 -0.49
C ASP A 190 -15.60 4.94 -0.34
N LYS A 191 -14.94 6.05 -0.70
CA LYS A 191 -15.55 7.39 -0.71
C LYS A 191 -16.59 7.55 -1.81
N ILE A 192 -16.41 6.85 -2.94
CA ILE A 192 -17.26 6.95 -4.13
C ILE A 192 -18.46 6.00 -4.07
N ALA A 193 -18.20 4.70 -3.87
CA ALA A 193 -19.19 3.63 -3.97
C ALA A 193 -19.19 2.65 -2.77
N GLY A 194 -18.40 2.95 -1.72
CA GLY A 194 -18.31 2.14 -0.51
C GLY A 194 -19.61 2.09 0.28
N THR A 195 -19.61 1.36 1.41
CA THR A 195 -20.82 1.12 2.22
C THR A 195 -21.48 2.39 2.75
N LYS A 196 -20.68 3.44 2.99
CA LYS A 196 -21.15 4.75 3.47
C LYS A 196 -21.76 5.64 2.37
N ALA A 197 -21.54 5.32 1.09
CA ALA A 197 -22.11 6.08 -0.01
C ALA A 197 -23.64 5.92 -0.05
N THR A 198 -24.35 7.04 -0.16
CA THR A 198 -25.82 7.08 -0.15
C THR A 198 -26.43 7.19 -1.55
N SER A 199 -25.68 7.69 -2.53
CA SER A 199 -26.16 7.93 -3.89
C SER A 199 -25.83 6.77 -4.82
N TYR A 200 -26.76 6.44 -5.71
CA TYR A 200 -26.51 5.60 -6.88
C TYR A 200 -25.76 6.38 -7.95
N LEU A 201 -24.73 5.76 -8.53
CA LEU A 201 -24.02 6.26 -9.70
C LEU A 201 -24.38 5.44 -10.93
N LYS A 202 -24.51 6.07 -12.10
CA LYS A 202 -24.72 5.32 -13.34
C LYS A 202 -23.49 4.46 -13.64
N PRO A 203 -23.63 3.26 -14.26
CA PRO A 203 -22.49 2.38 -14.51
C PRO A 203 -21.35 3.06 -15.29
N GLY A 204 -21.68 3.88 -16.29
CA GLY A 204 -20.66 4.61 -17.07
C GLY A 204 -19.91 5.68 -16.26
N GLU A 205 -20.59 6.35 -15.32
CA GLU A 205 -19.96 7.34 -14.42
C GLU A 205 -19.06 6.63 -13.40
N LEU A 206 -19.53 5.52 -12.82
CA LEU A 206 -18.75 4.70 -11.90
C LEU A 206 -17.49 4.13 -12.57
N GLU A 207 -17.62 3.65 -13.81
CA GLU A 207 -16.49 3.11 -14.58
C GLU A 207 -15.47 4.21 -14.95
N GLN A 208 -15.93 5.43 -15.23
CA GLN A 208 -15.05 6.57 -15.47
C GLN A 208 -14.24 6.94 -14.21
N LEU A 209 -14.91 7.03 -13.06
CA LEU A 209 -14.24 7.29 -11.78
C LEU A 209 -13.27 6.18 -11.41
N HIS A 210 -13.68 4.93 -11.60
CA HIS A 210 -12.79 3.77 -11.43
C HIS A 210 -11.53 3.90 -12.29
N ARG A 211 -11.65 4.21 -13.58
CA ARG A 211 -10.49 4.40 -14.47
C ARG A 211 -9.53 5.48 -13.97
N GLN A 212 -10.05 6.60 -13.48
CA GLN A 212 -9.23 7.68 -12.92
C GLN A 212 -8.45 7.22 -11.68
N VAL A 213 -9.13 6.58 -10.73
CA VAL A 213 -8.48 6.07 -9.51
C VAL A 213 -7.44 4.99 -9.85
N VAL A 214 -7.73 4.13 -10.84
CA VAL A 214 -6.78 3.11 -11.30
C VAL A 214 -5.52 3.74 -11.89
N GLU A 215 -5.67 4.77 -12.73
CA GLU A 215 -4.53 5.49 -13.33
C GLU A 215 -3.62 6.07 -12.24
N GLU A 216 -4.19 6.81 -11.28
CA GLU A 216 -3.46 7.35 -10.12
C GLU A 216 -2.75 6.26 -9.30
N CYS A 217 -3.45 5.16 -9.03
CA CYS A 217 -2.93 4.04 -8.27
C CYS A 217 -1.75 3.33 -8.97
N ILE A 218 -1.80 3.27 -10.31
CA ILE A 218 -0.77 2.64 -11.13
C ILE A 218 0.45 3.55 -11.27
N GLU A 219 0.26 4.86 -11.47
CA GLU A 219 1.37 5.82 -11.42
C GLU A 219 2.09 5.77 -10.08
N MET A 220 1.34 5.67 -8.97
CA MET A 220 1.89 5.48 -7.65
C MET A 220 2.68 4.16 -7.55
N PHE A 221 2.13 3.06 -8.06
CA PHE A 221 2.82 1.76 -8.09
C PHE A 221 4.15 1.86 -8.85
N ASP A 222 4.13 2.42 -10.06
CA ASP A 222 5.29 2.50 -10.95
C ASP A 222 6.38 3.43 -10.36
N SER A 223 5.98 4.46 -9.60
CA SER A 223 6.92 5.31 -8.85
C SER A 223 7.63 4.57 -7.70
N MET A 224 6.96 3.60 -7.07
CA MET A 224 7.51 2.82 -5.95
C MET A 224 8.31 1.62 -6.44
N ALA A 225 7.76 0.81 -7.34
CA ALA A 225 8.33 -0.44 -7.84
C ALA A 225 9.25 -0.20 -9.05
N ASN A 226 10.30 0.59 -8.86
CA ASN A 226 11.14 1.11 -9.95
C ASN A 226 12.52 0.44 -10.10
N PHE A 227 12.89 -0.52 -9.24
CA PHE A 227 14.20 -1.19 -9.26
C PHE A 227 14.10 -2.70 -9.08
N GLY A 228 15.07 -3.43 -9.66
CA GLY A 228 15.15 -4.89 -9.63
C GLY A 228 14.75 -5.56 -10.94
N ASP A 229 14.31 -6.83 -10.86
CA ASP A 229 13.92 -7.61 -12.03
C ASP A 229 12.59 -7.11 -12.61
N GLN A 230 12.64 -6.60 -13.84
CA GLN A 230 11.49 -6.08 -14.57
C GLN A 230 10.35 -7.10 -14.71
N ARG A 231 10.65 -8.40 -14.84
CA ARG A 231 9.60 -9.42 -14.91
C ARG A 231 8.82 -9.51 -13.60
N LYS A 232 9.51 -9.43 -12.46
CA LYS A 232 8.88 -9.47 -11.14
C LYS A 232 8.07 -8.20 -10.86
N ILE A 233 8.55 -7.04 -11.33
CA ILE A 233 7.80 -5.77 -11.25
C ILE A 233 6.51 -5.87 -12.04
N LEU A 234 6.57 -6.34 -13.29
CA LEU A 234 5.39 -6.55 -14.14
C LEU A 234 4.40 -7.53 -13.52
N MET A 235 4.87 -8.67 -12.99
CA MET A 235 4.00 -9.63 -12.29
C MET A 235 3.33 -9.03 -11.05
N ALA A 236 4.04 -8.18 -10.29
CA ALA A 236 3.47 -7.48 -9.14
C ALA A 236 2.42 -6.44 -9.59
N ARG A 237 2.68 -5.71 -10.67
CA ARG A 237 1.74 -4.76 -11.28
C ARG A 237 0.47 -5.46 -11.75
N GLU A 238 0.59 -6.58 -12.47
CA GLU A 238 -0.55 -7.40 -12.89
C GLU A 238 -1.35 -7.94 -11.70
N ASN A 239 -0.67 -8.34 -10.62
CA ASN A 239 -1.34 -8.78 -9.40
C ASN A 239 -2.10 -7.64 -8.72
N ALA A 240 -1.55 -6.42 -8.70
CA ALA A 240 -2.23 -5.23 -8.19
C ALA A 240 -3.49 -4.93 -9.01
N VAL A 241 -3.38 -4.86 -10.34
CA VAL A 241 -4.51 -4.63 -11.26
C VAL A 241 -5.58 -5.71 -11.10
N ARG A 242 -5.19 -6.99 -11.01
CA ARG A 242 -6.13 -8.10 -10.83
C ARG A 242 -6.95 -7.92 -9.55
N LYS A 243 -6.30 -7.59 -8.43
CA LYS A 243 -6.98 -7.37 -7.15
C LYS A 243 -7.87 -6.12 -7.18
N ILE A 244 -7.41 -5.03 -7.79
CA ILE A 244 -8.20 -3.83 -8.03
C ILE A 244 -9.48 -4.14 -8.82
N ASN A 245 -9.39 -4.95 -9.87
CA ASN A 245 -10.56 -5.35 -10.66
C ASN A 245 -11.53 -6.20 -9.83
N THR A 246 -11.02 -7.12 -9.01
CA THR A 246 -11.86 -7.88 -8.07
C THR A 246 -12.57 -6.97 -7.06
N ASP A 247 -11.87 -5.96 -6.52
CA ASP A 247 -12.46 -4.97 -5.63
C ASP A 247 -13.49 -4.10 -6.37
N PHE A 248 -13.25 -3.75 -7.64
CA PHE A 248 -14.22 -3.03 -8.48
C PHE A 248 -15.53 -3.80 -8.67
N GLU A 249 -15.48 -5.11 -8.90
CA GLU A 249 -16.69 -5.94 -9.00
C GLU A 249 -17.54 -5.87 -7.73
N MET A 250 -16.89 -5.81 -6.55
CA MET A 250 -17.57 -5.61 -5.28
C MET A 250 -18.23 -4.22 -5.22
N TYR A 251 -17.53 -3.15 -5.60
CA TYR A 251 -18.08 -1.79 -5.63
C TYR A 251 -19.23 -1.65 -6.64
N SER A 252 -19.15 -2.29 -7.80
CA SER A 252 -20.22 -2.31 -8.79
C SER A 252 -21.49 -2.95 -8.23
N LYS A 253 -21.37 -4.11 -7.56
CA LYS A 253 -22.51 -4.77 -6.91
C LYS A 253 -23.12 -3.93 -5.79
N LEU A 254 -22.27 -3.27 -4.97
CA LEU A 254 -22.75 -2.36 -3.93
C LEU A 254 -23.51 -1.17 -4.54
N ASN A 255 -23.03 -0.64 -5.66
CA ASN A 255 -23.70 0.44 -6.37
C ASN A 255 -25.02 -0.01 -7.02
N GLU A 256 -25.04 -1.18 -7.69
CA GLU A 256 -26.26 -1.77 -8.26
C GLU A 256 -27.36 -1.99 -7.21
N GLY A 257 -26.98 -2.42 -6.00
CA GLY A 257 -27.92 -2.56 -4.88
C GLY A 257 -28.61 -1.26 -4.46
N ARG A 258 -28.09 -0.09 -4.88
CA ARG A 258 -28.67 1.24 -4.63
C ARG A 258 -29.50 1.77 -5.80
N ASN A 259 -29.56 1.05 -6.92
CA ASN A 259 -30.26 1.51 -8.11
C ASN A 259 -31.78 1.63 -7.82
N PRO A 260 -32.36 2.85 -7.87
CA PRO A 260 -33.77 3.06 -7.56
C PRO A 260 -34.74 2.44 -8.58
N LEU A 261 -34.25 2.12 -9.78
CA LEU A 261 -35.04 1.52 -10.86
C LEU A 261 -34.87 0.00 -10.94
N HIS A 262 -33.97 -0.58 -10.13
CA HIS A 262 -33.75 -2.02 -10.14
C HIS A 262 -35.00 -2.75 -9.65
N GLY A 263 -35.58 -3.58 -10.52
CA GLY A 263 -36.86 -4.25 -10.27
C GLY A 263 -38.12 -3.45 -10.64
N MET A 264 -37.99 -2.17 -11.02
CA MET A 264 -39.10 -1.37 -11.54
C MET A 264 -39.39 -1.64 -13.03
N GLU A 265 -38.45 -2.24 -13.75
CA GLU A 265 -38.55 -2.53 -15.19
C GLU A 265 -39.81 -3.33 -15.54
N ILE A 266 -40.13 -4.36 -14.76
CA ILE A 266 -41.32 -5.19 -14.97
C ILE A 266 -42.60 -4.36 -14.85
N TYR A 267 -42.65 -3.43 -13.89
CA TYR A 267 -43.78 -2.54 -13.69
C TYR A 267 -43.87 -1.48 -14.79
N ILE A 268 -42.75 -0.91 -15.21
CA ILE A 268 -42.70 0.09 -16.28
C ILE A 268 -43.20 -0.52 -17.60
N VAL A 269 -42.63 -1.66 -18.02
CA VAL A 269 -43.04 -2.34 -19.26
C VAL A 269 -44.51 -2.73 -19.20
N SER A 270 -44.95 -3.35 -18.11
CA SER A 270 -46.35 -3.78 -17.96
C SER A 270 -47.32 -2.58 -17.95
N THR A 271 -46.96 -1.47 -17.29
CA THR A 271 -47.78 -0.24 -17.29
C THR A 271 -47.85 0.39 -18.68
N THR A 272 -46.74 0.43 -19.42
CA THR A 272 -46.75 0.96 -20.80
C THR A 272 -47.67 0.17 -21.72
N ILE A 273 -47.66 -1.17 -21.63
CA ILE A 273 -48.55 -2.04 -22.42
C ILE A 273 -50.02 -1.80 -22.01
N ALA A 274 -50.32 -1.70 -20.71
CA ALA A 274 -51.67 -1.42 -20.24
C ALA A 274 -52.20 -0.06 -20.73
N VAL A 275 -51.38 0.99 -20.63
CA VAL A 275 -51.73 2.33 -21.12
C VAL A 275 -51.96 2.32 -22.62
N LEU A 276 -51.08 1.66 -23.39
CA LEU A 276 -51.21 1.59 -24.84
C LEU A 276 -52.47 0.82 -25.27
N ALA A 277 -52.78 -0.31 -24.63
CA ALA A 277 -54.01 -1.06 -24.85
C ALA A 277 -55.25 -0.22 -24.50
N PHE A 278 -55.22 0.54 -23.40
CA PHE A 278 -56.31 1.44 -23.01
C PHE A 278 -56.53 2.57 -24.02
N VAL A 279 -55.45 3.20 -24.50
CA VAL A 279 -55.52 4.26 -25.51
C VAL A 279 -56.04 3.72 -26.84
N LEU A 280 -55.54 2.58 -27.31
CA LEU A 280 -56.02 1.94 -28.54
C LEU A 280 -57.50 1.55 -28.44
N ARG A 281 -57.94 1.08 -27.27
CA ARG A 281 -59.34 0.84 -26.98
C ARG A 281 -60.16 2.13 -27.06
N TRP A 282 -59.72 3.20 -26.40
CA TRP A 282 -60.41 4.49 -26.42
C TRP A 282 -60.54 5.07 -27.83
N ILE A 283 -59.49 4.93 -28.65
CA ILE A 283 -59.51 5.32 -30.07
C ILE A 283 -60.51 4.45 -30.85
N ALA A 284 -60.48 3.12 -30.69
CA ALA A 284 -61.41 2.22 -31.36
C ALA A 284 -62.87 2.54 -31.00
N ASP A 285 -63.15 2.81 -29.72
CA ASP A 285 -64.48 3.16 -29.21
C ASP A 285 -64.93 4.56 -29.70
N SER A 286 -64.00 5.52 -29.86
CA SER A 286 -64.32 6.90 -30.27
C SER A 286 -64.45 7.09 -31.79
N THR A 287 -63.75 6.29 -32.58
CA THR A 287 -63.64 6.48 -34.05
C THR A 287 -64.58 5.57 -34.85
N CYS A 288 -65.10 4.51 -34.24
CA CYS A 288 -65.98 3.55 -34.92
C CYS A 288 -67.46 3.72 -34.58
N SER A 289 -68.31 3.60 -35.60
CA SER A 289 -69.75 3.44 -35.42
C SER A 289 -70.09 2.03 -34.93
N SER A 290 -71.12 1.89 -34.09
CA SER A 290 -71.43 0.66 -33.34
C SER A 290 -71.84 -0.57 -34.18
N TRP A 291 -71.76 -0.49 -35.51
CA TRP A 291 -72.27 -1.49 -36.46
C TRP A 291 -71.17 -2.33 -37.14
N SER A 292 -69.89 -1.97 -37.02
CA SER A 292 -68.78 -2.76 -37.56
C SER A 292 -68.35 -3.88 -36.61
N GLN A 293 -68.53 -5.14 -37.04
CA GLN A 293 -68.08 -6.32 -36.28
C GLN A 293 -66.57 -6.32 -36.04
N THR A 294 -65.78 -5.82 -37.00
CA THR A 294 -64.32 -5.73 -36.91
C THR A 294 -63.88 -4.79 -35.79
N CYS A 295 -64.63 -3.71 -35.55
CA CYS A 295 -64.27 -2.74 -34.53
C CYS A 295 -64.67 -3.18 -33.11
N ARG A 296 -65.80 -3.91 -32.97
CA ARG A 296 -66.14 -4.59 -31.71
C ARG A 296 -65.10 -5.65 -31.33
N ALA A 297 -64.66 -6.45 -32.30
CA ALA A 297 -63.62 -7.46 -32.06
C ALA A 297 -62.28 -6.84 -31.65
N GLY A 298 -61.91 -5.69 -32.24
CA GLY A 298 -60.70 -4.94 -31.87
C GLY A 298 -60.76 -4.35 -30.45
N SER A 299 -61.87 -3.69 -30.09
CA SER A 299 -62.07 -3.14 -28.73
C SER A 299 -62.07 -4.24 -27.67
N ASP A 300 -62.69 -5.39 -27.96
CA ASP A 300 -62.74 -6.53 -27.04
C ASP A 300 -61.35 -7.15 -26.84
N LEU A 301 -60.56 -7.30 -27.91
CA LEU A 301 -59.17 -7.75 -27.85
C LEU A 301 -58.31 -6.83 -26.96
N PHE A 302 -58.38 -5.51 -27.15
CA PHE A 302 -57.63 -4.56 -26.32
C PHE A 302 -58.09 -4.56 -24.86
N SER A 303 -59.38 -4.78 -24.62
CA SER A 303 -59.95 -4.94 -23.27
C SER A 303 -59.40 -6.18 -22.57
N HIS A 304 -59.29 -7.30 -23.28
CA HIS A 304 -58.72 -8.53 -22.74
C HIS A 304 -57.22 -8.38 -22.45
N ILE A 305 -56.46 -7.74 -23.35
CA ILE A 305 -55.04 -7.44 -23.14
C ILE A 305 -54.86 -6.55 -21.90
N TYR A 306 -55.64 -5.48 -21.78
CA TYR A 306 -55.61 -4.60 -20.60
C TYR A 306 -55.92 -5.35 -19.30
N ALA A 307 -56.98 -6.17 -19.29
CA ALA A 307 -57.38 -6.95 -18.11
C ALA A 307 -56.30 -7.96 -17.68
N VAL A 308 -55.69 -8.67 -18.65
CA VAL A 308 -54.61 -9.65 -18.38
C VAL A 308 -53.38 -8.95 -17.82
N VAL A 309 -52.98 -7.81 -18.38
CA VAL A 309 -51.79 -7.07 -17.92
C VAL A 309 -52.00 -6.49 -16.52
N ILE A 310 -53.19 -5.98 -16.19
CA ILE A 310 -53.51 -5.53 -14.82
C ILE A 310 -53.53 -6.70 -13.85
N LEU A 311 -54.14 -7.82 -14.21
CA LEU A 311 -54.15 -9.01 -13.36
C LEU A 311 -52.73 -9.53 -13.09
N PHE A 312 -51.87 -9.52 -14.11
CA PHE A 312 -50.44 -9.82 -13.98
C PHE A 312 -49.73 -8.82 -13.04
N MET A 313 -49.98 -7.51 -13.18
CA MET A 313 -49.40 -6.51 -12.27
C MET A 313 -49.86 -6.66 -10.82
N VAL A 314 -51.13 -7.03 -10.58
CA VAL A 314 -51.64 -7.30 -9.23
C VAL A 314 -50.98 -8.54 -8.63
N ILE A 315 -50.80 -9.60 -9.42
CA ILE A 315 -50.12 -10.82 -8.97
C ILE A 315 -48.66 -10.51 -8.61
N VAL A 316 -47.90 -9.88 -9.52
CA VAL A 316 -46.49 -9.52 -9.29
C VAL A 316 -46.35 -8.50 -8.16
N GLY A 317 -47.27 -7.54 -8.05
CA GLY A 317 -47.35 -6.60 -6.93
C GLY A 317 -47.57 -7.31 -5.59
N SER A 318 -48.47 -8.29 -5.55
CA SER A 318 -48.76 -9.06 -4.33
C SER A 318 -47.59 -9.95 -3.90
N THR A 319 -46.86 -10.55 -4.84
CA THR A 319 -45.68 -11.37 -4.54
C THR A 319 -44.52 -10.51 -4.05
N LYS A 320 -44.26 -9.36 -4.70
CA LYS A 320 -43.23 -8.42 -4.26
C LYS A 320 -43.57 -7.75 -2.93
N ALA A 321 -44.83 -7.40 -2.67
CA ALA A 321 -45.26 -6.89 -1.37
C ALA A 321 -45.06 -7.93 -0.26
N LYS A 322 -45.28 -9.22 -0.56
CA LYS A 322 -44.99 -10.32 0.36
C LYS A 322 -43.49 -10.46 0.63
N GLU A 323 -42.65 -10.45 -0.41
CA GLU A 323 -41.18 -10.47 -0.28
C GLU A 323 -40.65 -9.28 0.53
N LEU A 324 -41.20 -8.09 0.31
CA LEU A 324 -40.81 -6.88 1.05
C LEU A 324 -41.23 -6.98 2.52
N ARG A 325 -42.45 -7.47 2.79
CA ARG A 325 -42.96 -7.68 4.14
C ARG A 325 -42.14 -8.72 4.90
N ASP A 326 -41.73 -9.79 4.24
CA ASP A 326 -40.89 -10.83 4.84
C ASP A 326 -39.45 -10.35 5.05
N SER A 327 -38.92 -9.54 4.15
CA SER A 327 -37.60 -8.90 4.30
C SER A 327 -37.59 -7.88 5.45
N VAL A 328 -38.64 -7.06 5.58
CA VAL A 328 -38.81 -6.12 6.71
C VAL A 328 -38.96 -6.87 8.03
N LYS A 329 -39.69 -8.00 8.07
CA LYS A 329 -39.77 -8.86 9.27
C LYS A 329 -38.40 -9.44 9.65
N ARG A 330 -37.61 -9.91 8.68
CA ARG A 330 -36.26 -10.43 8.93
C ARG A 330 -35.31 -9.34 9.43
N MET A 331 -35.36 -8.14 8.85
CA MET A 331 -34.59 -7.00 9.35
C MET A 331 -35.02 -6.58 10.76
N LYS A 332 -36.33 -6.55 11.04
CA LYS A 332 -36.84 -6.25 12.38
C LYS A 332 -36.41 -7.31 13.40
N ALA A 333 -36.47 -8.59 13.05
CA ALA A 333 -36.00 -9.67 13.92
C ALA A 333 -34.48 -9.62 14.16
N ALA A 334 -33.69 -9.27 13.14
CA ALA A 334 -32.25 -9.07 13.29
C ALA A 334 -31.94 -7.85 14.17
N PHE A 335 -32.68 -6.75 14.02
CA PHE A 335 -32.56 -5.56 14.85
C PHE A 335 -32.96 -5.83 16.31
N ASP A 336 -34.08 -6.53 16.54
CA ASP A 336 -34.55 -6.92 17.87
C ASP A 336 -33.57 -7.90 18.56
N ALA A 337 -32.89 -8.77 17.80
CA ALA A 337 -31.84 -9.65 18.33
C ALA A 337 -30.56 -8.89 18.72
N VAL A 338 -30.19 -7.85 17.98
CA VAL A 338 -29.03 -7.00 18.28
C VAL A 338 -29.31 -6.05 19.46
N VAL A 339 -30.54 -5.53 19.57
CA VAL A 339 -30.95 -4.63 20.68
C VAL A 339 -31.33 -5.42 21.94
N GLY A 340 -31.92 -6.61 21.80
CA GLY A 340 -32.36 -7.47 22.90
C GLY A 340 -31.23 -8.19 23.65
N GLY A 341 -30.02 -8.26 23.08
CA GLY A 341 -28.83 -8.84 23.73
C GLY A 341 -28.29 -8.05 24.91
N GLY A 342 -28.80 -6.82 25.16
CA GLY A 342 -28.30 -5.93 26.20
C GLY A 342 -28.89 -6.12 27.60
N SER A 343 -29.92 -6.95 27.80
CA SER A 343 -30.71 -6.90 29.05
C SER A 343 -30.77 -8.18 29.89
N ALA A 344 -29.98 -9.22 29.57
CA ALA A 344 -30.00 -10.49 30.30
C ALA A 344 -28.65 -10.87 30.92
N LYS A 345 -28.13 -10.05 31.84
CA LYS A 345 -27.14 -10.47 32.85
C LYS A 345 -27.38 -9.74 34.17
N LYS A 346 -28.35 -10.20 34.96
CA LYS A 346 -28.43 -10.00 36.41
C LYS A 346 -29.45 -10.98 37.02
N LYS A 347 -29.02 -11.68 38.08
CA LYS A 347 -29.61 -12.87 38.75
C LYS A 347 -29.24 -14.17 38.04
N GLU A 348 -28.59 -15.15 38.65
CA GLU A 348 -28.25 -15.46 40.06
C GLU A 348 -26.74 -15.55 40.28
#